data_AF-A0A965RAX3-F1
#
_entry.id   AF-A0A965RAX3-F1
#
_cell.length_a   1.000
_cell.length_b   1.000
_cell.length_c   1.000
_cell.angle_alpha   90.00
_cell.angle_beta   90.00
_cell.angle_gamma   90.00
#
_symmetry.space_group_name_H-M   'P 1'
#
loop_
_entity.id
_entity.type
_entity.pdbx_description
1 polymer ?
#
loop_
_entity_poly.entity_id
_entity_poly.type
_entity_poly.pdbx_seq_one_letter_code
_entity_poly.pdbx_strand_id
1 'polypeptide(L)' 'MNSIDEKANRILRALLGSDELVQRWWSSPNRAFDMQLPDDLWHTSSGRMRVYNYLLDQMEAPH' A
#
# COMPACT_ATOMS: atom_id res chain seq x y z
N MET A 1 -14.53 14.39 0.80
CA MET A 1 -14.34 13.09 1.46
C MET A 1 -13.19 12.40 0.73
N ASN A 2 -12.03 12.24 1.37
CA ASN A 2 -10.92 11.56 0.69
C ASN A 2 -11.17 10.05 0.74
N SER A 3 -11.12 9.39 -0.42
CA SER A 3 -11.32 7.94 -0.53
C SER A 3 -10.19 7.17 0.16
N ILE A 4 -10.41 5.88 0.46
CA ILE A 4 -9.37 5.02 1.02
C ILE A 4 -8.17 4.88 0.08
N ASP A 5 -8.41 4.95 -1.23
CA ASP A 5 -7.39 4.94 -2.29
C ASP A 5 -6.47 6.17 -2.21
N GLU A 6 -7.05 7.36 -2.03
CA GLU A 6 -6.28 8.59 -1.85
C GLU A 6 -5.45 8.55 -0.56
N LYS A 7 -5.98 7.95 0.51
CA LYS A 7 -5.23 7.78 1.77
C LYS A 7 -4.05 6.83 1.57
N ALA A 8 -4.25 5.68 0.94
CA ALA A 8 -3.19 4.71 0.68
C ALA A 8 -2.05 5.33 -0.14
N ASN A 9 -2.38 6.07 -1.21
CA ASN A 9 -1.38 6.75 -2.02
C ASN A 9 -0.64 7.86 -1.26
N ARG A 10 -1.32 8.59 -0.36
CA ARG A 10 -0.66 9.58 0.50
C ARG A 10 0.33 8.93 1.47
N ILE A 11 -0.04 7.80 2.08
CA ILE A 11 0.85 7.06 2.98
C ILE A 11 2.08 6.57 2.20
N LEU A 12 1.87 5.89 1.08
CA LEU A 12 2.96 5.42 0.23
C LEU A 12 3.87 6.55 -0.23
N ARG A 13 3.31 7.70 -0.64
CA ARG A 13 4.11 8.85 -1.05
C ARG A 13 4.91 9.43 0.11
N ALA A 14 4.37 9.44 1.33
CA ALA A 14 5.10 9.86 2.52
C ALA A 14 6.26 8.91 2.86
N LEU A 15 6.08 7.60 2.65
CA LEU A 15 7.09 6.57 2.91
C LEU A 15 8.18 6.49 1.82
N LEU A 16 7.80 6.66 0.55
CA LEU A 16 8.66 6.42 -0.60
C LEU A 16 9.23 7.70 -1.23
N GLY A 17 8.58 8.85 -1.01
CA GLY A 17 9.06 10.16 -1.44
C GLY A 17 8.81 10.54 -2.91
N SER A 18 8.31 9.64 -3.77
CA SER A 18 7.98 9.97 -5.16
C SER A 18 6.78 9.19 -5.71
N ASP A 19 6.01 9.82 -6.60
CA ASP A 19 4.86 9.17 -7.25
C ASP A 19 5.27 7.99 -8.15
N GLU A 20 6.47 8.05 -8.74
CA GLU A 20 7.03 6.92 -9.51
C GLU A 20 7.23 5.68 -8.63
N LEU A 21 7.75 5.86 -7.42
CA LEU A 21 7.96 4.75 -6.49
C LEU A 21 6.62 4.22 -5.96
N VAL A 22 5.61 5.07 -5.78
CA VAL A 22 4.25 4.64 -5.43
C VAL A 22 3.68 3.73 -6.53
N GLN A 23 3.73 4.17 -7.79
CA GLN A 23 3.25 3.37 -8.93
C GLN A 23 4.00 2.04 -9.05
N ARG A 24 5.32 2.06 -8.88
CA ARG A 24 6.14 0.85 -8.89
C ARG A 24 5.78 -0.08 -7.73
N TRP A 25 5.49 0.44 -6.55
CA TRP A 25 5.15 -0.37 -5.39
C TRP A 25 3.86 -1.16 -5.61
N TRP A 26 2.81 -0.52 -6.15
CA TRP A 26 1.55 -1.19 -6.48
C TRP A 26 1.72 -2.31 -7.50
N SER A 27 2.62 -2.12 -8.46
CA SER A 27 2.88 -3.04 -9.58
C SER A 27 4.09 -3.98 -9.37
N SER A 28 4.66 -4.01 -8.17
CA SER A 28 5.80 -4.90 -7.85
C SER A 28 5.38 -6.00 -6.87
N PRO A 29 5.87 -7.24 -7.05
CA PRO A 29 5.69 -8.30 -6.08
C PRO A 29 6.15 -7.86 -4.69
N ASN A 30 5.30 -8.05 -3.68
CA ASN A 30 5.59 -7.63 -2.32
C ASN A 30 5.70 -8.84 -1.38
N ARG A 31 6.81 -8.92 -0.65
CA ARG A 31 7.10 -10.02 0.27
C ARG A 31 6.09 -10.12 1.42
N ALA A 32 5.52 -9.01 1.89
CA ALA A 32 4.48 -9.00 2.93
C ALA A 32 3.17 -9.66 2.46
N PHE A 33 3.04 -9.83 1.14
CA PHE A 33 1.87 -10.39 0.47
C PHE A 33 2.23 -11.66 -0.30
N ASP A 34 3.19 -12.45 0.19
CA ASP A 34 3.53 -13.75 -0.40
C ASP A 34 3.95 -13.64 -1.89
N MET A 35 4.65 -12.55 -2.23
CA MET A 35 5.06 -12.18 -3.60
C MET A 35 3.90 -11.83 -4.54
N GLN A 36 2.69 -11.59 -4.02
CA GLN A 36 1.58 -11.06 -4.80
C GLN A 36 1.74 -9.54 -5.04
N LEU A 37 1.08 -9.06 -6.09
CA LEU A 37 0.99 -7.65 -6.42
C LEU A 37 0.02 -6.95 -5.45
N PRO A 38 0.41 -5.85 -4.79
CA PRO A 38 -0.50 -5.08 -3.95
C PRO A 38 -1.74 -4.58 -4.71
N ASP A 39 -1.61 -4.25 -6.00
CA ASP A 39 -2.72 -3.81 -6.85
C ASP A 39 -3.78 -4.90 -7.03
N ASP A 40 -3.37 -6.11 -7.41
CA ASP A 40 -4.27 -7.27 -7.54
C ASP A 40 -5.03 -7.53 -6.23
N LEU A 41 -4.33 -7.45 -5.09
CA LEU A 41 -4.95 -7.60 -3.78
C LEU A 41 -5.93 -6.48 -3.45
N TRP A 42 -5.62 -5.24 -3.83
CA TRP A 42 -6.45 -4.06 -3.59
C TRP A 42 -7.83 -4.14 -4.27
N HIS A 43 -7.89 -4.85 -5.40
CA HIS A 43 -9.12 -5.10 -6.15
C HIS A 43 -10.01 -6.19 -5.53
N THR A 44 -9.53 -6.91 -4.52
CA THR A 44 -10.34 -7.88 -3.77
C THR A 44 -10.86 -7.28 -2.46
N SER A 45 -12.05 -7.71 -2.01
CA SER A 45 -12.66 -7.19 -0.78
C SER A 45 -11.82 -7.49 0.47
N SER A 46 -11.18 -8.66 0.55
CA SER A 46 -10.33 -9.07 1.66
C SER A 46 -8.90 -8.51 1.56
N GLY A 47 -8.33 -8.49 0.36
CA GLY A 47 -6.97 -7.98 0.12
C GLY A 47 -6.85 -6.48 0.33
N ARG A 48 -7.88 -5.70 0.01
CA ARG A 48 -7.88 -4.24 0.24
C ARG A 48 -7.60 -3.88 1.70
N MET A 49 -8.30 -4.50 2.65
CA MET A 49 -8.08 -4.22 4.08
C MET A 49 -6.69 -4.70 4.52
N ARG A 50 -6.21 -5.85 4.03
CA ARG A 50 -4.86 -6.36 4.32
C ARG A 50 -3.79 -5.36 3.89
N VAL A 51 -3.88 -4.85 2.66
CA VAL A 51 -2.92 -3.89 2.12
C VAL A 51 -3.01 -2.56 2.88
N TYR A 52 -4.21 -2.06 3.16
CA TYR A 52 -4.38 -0.80 3.88
C TYR A 52 -3.83 -0.85 5.31
N ASN A 53 -4.09 -1.95 6.04
CA ASN A 53 -3.55 -2.14 7.38
C ASN A 53 -2.02 -2.22 7.36
N TYR A 54 -1.44 -2.95 6.39
CA TYR A 54 0.01 -2.98 6.21
C TYR A 54 0.60 -1.57 6.06
N LEU A 55 -0.03 -0.69 5.26
CA LEU A 55 0.43 0.69 5.09
C LEU A 55 0.35 1.51 6.39
N LEU A 56 -0.70 1.31 7.19
CA LEU A 56 -0.83 1.94 8.50
C LEU A 56 0.25 1.45 9.47
N ASP A 57 0.53 0.14 9.48
CA ASP A 57 1.58 -0.45 10.31
C ASP A 57 2.97 0.10 9.94
N GLN A 58 3.20 0.50 8.69
CA GLN A 58 4.46 1.16 8.30
C GLN A 58 4.58 2.60 8.82
N MET A 59 3.48 3.25 9.20
CA MET A 59 3.51 4.60 9.78
C MET A 59 3.76 4.58 11.29
N GLU A 60 3.30 3.54 11.97
CA GLU A 60 3.61 3.26 13.37
C GLU A 60 5.08 2.77 13.39
N ALA A 61 6.02 3.68 13.65
CA ALA A 61 7.46 3.40 13.62
C ALA A 61 7.83 2.13 14.42
N PRO A 62 8.84 1.35 13.99
CA PRO A 62 9.30 0.22 14.79
C PRO A 62 9.84 0.75 16.13
N HIS A 63 9.31 0.23 17.24
CA HIS A 63 9.94 0.36 18.56
C HIS A 63 11.34 -0.26 18.56
#